data_AF-A0A940ZWU5-F1
#
_entry.id   AF-A0A940ZWU5-F1
#
_cell.length_a   1.000
_cell.length_b   1.000
_cell.length_c   1.000
_cell.angle_alpha   90.00
_cell.angle_beta   90.00
_cell.angle_gamma   90.00
#
_symmetry.space_group_name_H-M   'P 1'
#
loop_
_entity.id
_entity.type
_entity.pdbx_description
1 polymer ?
#
loop_
_entity_poly.entity_id
_entity_poly.type
_entity_poly.pdbx_seq_one_letter_code
_entity_poly.pdbx_strand_id
1 'polypeptide(L)'
;MERSPIKRLVEKEGIATLLFLVFCIALALMFTPSVGSSNQAPAVGHAVAPWIFGPIQILLLYLPTWLGAIIFPVIIIAGFSGFPWLVSRFGVKFGHSVFKTLFGSILVLLVAFFLKEFLW
;
A
#
# COMPACT_ATOMS: atom_id res chain seq x y z
N MET A 1 -33.75 -18.02 16.86
CA MET A 1 -33.28 -16.77 17.51
C MET A 1 -32.32 -16.09 16.54
N GLU A 2 -32.75 -15.03 15.87
CA GLU A 2 -31.83 -14.24 15.03
C GLU A 2 -30.74 -13.65 15.92
N ARG A 3 -29.47 -13.93 15.58
CA ARG A 3 -28.32 -13.32 16.28
C ARG A 3 -28.42 -11.80 16.07
N SER A 4 -28.26 -11.02 17.15
CA SER A 4 -28.24 -9.57 17.03
C SER A 4 -27.18 -9.14 15.99
N PRO A 5 -27.43 -8.07 15.22
CA PRO A 5 -26.53 -7.63 14.16
C PRO A 5 -25.07 -7.43 14.64
N ILE A 6 -24.89 -7.03 15.91
CA ILE A 6 -23.59 -6.89 16.56
C ILE A 6 -22.89 -8.25 16.74
N LYS A 7 -23.60 -9.29 17.21
CA LYS A 7 -23.01 -10.64 17.36
C LYS A 7 -22.54 -11.20 16.02
N ARG A 8 -23.30 -10.96 14.94
CA ARG A 8 -22.91 -11.39 13.60
C ARG A 8 -21.69 -10.62 13.07
N LEU A 9 -21.54 -9.34 13.43
CA LEU A 9 -20.37 -8.55 13.07
C LEU A 9 -19.12 -9.05 13.79
N VAL A 10 -19.20 -9.25 15.10
CA VAL A 10 -18.10 -9.78 15.93
C VAL A 10 -17.64 -11.15 15.44
N GLU A 11 -18.56 -12.03 15.07
CA GLU A 11 -18.22 -13.34 14.50
C GLU A 11 -17.46 -13.21 13.17
N LYS A 12 -17.88 -12.30 12.28
CA LYS A 12 -17.20 -12.06 11.00
C LYS A 12 -15.81 -11.45 11.19
N GLU A 13 -15.68 -10.47 12.07
CA GLU A 13 -14.40 -9.86 12.41
C GLU A 13 -13.46 -10.86 13.07
N GLY A 14 -13.97 -11.73 13.94
CA GLY A 14 -13.20 -12.83 14.55
C GLY A 14 -12.68 -13.81 13.51
N ILE A 15 -13.52 -14.24 12.56
CA ILE A 15 -13.10 -15.11 11.46
C ILE A 15 -12.06 -14.41 10.58
N ALA A 16 -12.29 -13.15 10.21
CA ALA A 16 -11.35 -12.38 9.40
C ALA A 16 -9.99 -12.22 10.09
N THR A 17 -9.99 -11.98 11.41
CA THR A 17 -8.78 -11.86 12.23
C THR A 17 -8.01 -13.17 12.27
N LEU A 18 -8.70 -14.30 12.48
CA LEU A 18 -8.08 -15.62 12.46
C LEU A 18 -7.45 -15.93 11.09
N LEU A 19 -8.16 -15.67 10.00
CA LEU A 19 -7.65 -15.87 8.65
C LEU A 19 -6.43 -14.99 8.37
N PHE A 20 -6.48 -13.72 8.77
CA PHE A 20 -5.36 -12.80 8.62
C PHE A 20 -4.14 -13.24 9.44
N LEU A 21 -4.35 -13.69 10.69
CA LEU A 21 -3.28 -14.19 11.55
C LEU A 21 -2.61 -15.43 10.96
N VAL A 22 -3.41 -16.40 10.49
CA VAL A 22 -2.89 -17.60 9.82
C VAL A 22 -2.08 -17.23 8.59
N PHE A 23 -2.58 -16.29 7.78
CA PHE A 23 -1.86 -15.79 6.61
C PHE A 23 -0.53 -15.13 6.99
N CYS A 24 -0.50 -14.28 8.02
CA CYS A 24 0.72 -13.65 8.51
C CYS A 24 1.74 -14.68 9.02
N ILE A 25 1.29 -15.69 9.77
CA ILE A 25 2.15 -16.77 10.26
C ILE A 25 2.71 -17.58 9.09
N ALA A 26 1.87 -17.94 8.12
CA ALA A 26 2.31 -18.66 6.92
C ALA A 26 3.36 -17.87 6.14
N LEU A 27 3.15 -16.57 5.94
CA LEU A 27 4.14 -15.68 5.32
C LEU A 27 5.45 -15.63 6.11
N ALA A 28 5.38 -15.48 7.44
CA ALA A 28 6.56 -15.41 8.30
C ALA A 28 7.38 -16.71 8.31
N LEU A 29 6.72 -17.86 8.14
CA LEU A 29 7.39 -19.16 8.05
C LEU A 29 7.97 -19.42 6.65
N MET A 30 7.33 -18.92 5.59
CA MET A 30 7.77 -19.14 4.21
C MET A 30 8.85 -18.15 3.76
N PHE A 31 8.85 -16.94 4.29
CA PHE A 31 9.77 -15.88 3.90
C PHE A 31 10.62 -15.46 5.10
N THR A 32 11.94 -15.62 4.98
CA THR A 32 12.85 -15.03 5.95
C THR A 32 12.78 -13.51 5.85
N PRO A 33 12.73 -12.79 6.99
CA PRO A 33 12.74 -11.34 6.96
C PRO A 33 14.05 -10.85 6.34
N SER A 34 13.95 -10.23 5.17
CA SER A 34 15.02 -9.40 4.62
C SER A 34 15.09 -8.14 5.47
N VAL A 35 16.03 -8.12 6.42
CA VAL A 35 16.35 -6.89 7.14
C VAL A 35 16.91 -5.90 6.12
N GLY A 36 16.21 -4.79 5.91
CA GLY A 36 16.75 -3.66 5.15
C GLY A 36 18.14 -3.28 5.69
N SER A 37 18.97 -2.70 4.83
CA SER A 37 20.35 -2.32 5.16
C SER A 37 20.41 -1.60 6.51
N SER A 38 21.10 -2.18 7.49
CA SER A 38 21.42 -1.53 8.76
C SER A 38 22.05 -0.16 8.51
N ASN A 39 21.81 0.82 9.39
CA ASN A 39 22.55 2.09 9.38
C ASN A 39 24.07 1.91 9.57
N GLN A 40 24.50 0.70 9.98
CA GLN A 40 25.90 0.30 10.11
C GLN A 40 26.38 -0.61 8.96
N ALA A 41 25.53 -0.89 7.96
CA ALA A 41 25.97 -1.61 6.77
C ALA A 41 26.95 -0.71 5.98
N PRO A 42 28.09 -1.25 5.49
CA PRO A 42 29.00 -0.49 4.63
C PRO A 42 28.17 0.11 3.50
N ALA A 43 28.35 1.41 3.24
CA ALA A 43 27.54 2.21 2.32
C ALA A 43 27.06 1.36 1.15
N VAL A 44 25.82 0.89 1.26
CA VAL A 44 25.30 -0.06 0.28
C VAL A 44 25.20 0.74 -1.01
N GLY A 45 25.84 0.26 -2.09
CA GLY A 45 25.79 0.93 -3.39
C GLY A 45 24.36 1.20 -3.87
N HIS A 46 23.37 0.51 -3.28
CA HIS A 46 21.95 0.69 -3.50
C HIS A 46 21.18 0.68 -2.18
N ALA A 47 20.56 1.82 -1.84
CA ALA A 47 19.53 1.89 -0.82
C ALA A 47 18.21 1.38 -1.41
N VAL A 48 17.71 0.25 -0.91
CA VAL A 48 16.45 -0.35 -1.37
C VAL A 48 15.40 -0.16 -0.27
N ALA A 49 14.32 0.56 -0.58
CA ALA A 49 13.19 0.68 0.32
C ALA A 49 12.41 -0.66 0.38
N PRO A 50 11.69 -0.94 1.48
CA PRO A 50 10.82 -2.10 1.56
C PRO A 50 9.85 -2.19 0.39
N TRP A 51 9.53 -3.40 -0.07
CA TRP A 51 8.67 -3.67 -1.23
C TRP A 51 7.31 -2.94 -1.21
N ILE A 52 6.77 -2.65 -0.01
CA ILE A 52 5.53 -1.88 0.14
C ILE A 52 5.64 -0.45 -0.42
N PHE A 53 6.85 0.10 -0.40
CA PHE A 53 7.21 1.37 -1.02
C PHE A 53 7.66 1.22 -2.48
N GLY A 54 7.75 -0.01 -3.01
CA GLY A 54 8.15 -0.32 -4.38
C GLY A 54 7.41 0.50 -5.45
N PRO A 55 6.07 0.64 -5.39
CA PRO A 55 5.33 1.49 -6.31
C PRO A 55 5.78 2.95 -6.30
N ILE A 56 6.05 3.49 -5.11
CA ILE A 56 6.55 4.86 -4.93
C ILE A 56 7.99 4.96 -5.42
N GLN A 57 8.83 3.96 -5.15
CA GLN A 57 10.21 3.93 -5.67
C GLN A 57 10.25 3.95 -7.19
N ILE A 58 9.41 3.16 -7.88
CA ILE A 58 9.28 3.22 -9.34
C ILE A 58 8.89 4.61 -9.78
N LEU A 59 7.85 5.19 -9.17
CA LEU A 59 7.40 6.51 -9.55
C LEU A 59 8.52 7.57 -9.38
N LEU A 60 9.26 7.50 -8.28
CA LEU A 60 10.37 8.41 -7.98
C LEU A 60 11.59 8.22 -8.89
N LEU A 61 11.80 7.04 -9.47
CA LEU A 61 12.85 6.82 -10.46
C LEU A 61 12.62 7.61 -11.76
N TYR A 62 11.35 7.85 -12.10
CA TYR A 62 10.97 8.54 -13.34
C TYR A 62 10.54 9.99 -13.10
N LEU A 63 10.42 10.43 -11.84
CA LEU A 63 10.10 11.81 -11.49
C LEU A 63 11.38 12.61 -11.15
N PRO A 64 11.44 13.90 -11.53
CA PRO A 64 12.45 14.79 -10.99
C PRO A 64 12.42 14.81 -9.46
N THR A 65 13.58 14.84 -8.83
CA THR A 65 13.73 14.63 -7.37
C THR A 65 12.89 15.60 -6.53
N TRP A 66 12.79 16.86 -6.95
CA TRP A 66 12.00 17.88 -6.24
C TRP A 66 10.49 17.65 -6.34
N LEU A 67 10.00 17.14 -7.47
CA LEU A 67 8.60 16.75 -7.67
C LEU A 67 8.24 15.55 -6.79
N GLY A 68 9.13 14.55 -6.78
CA GLY A 68 8.95 13.34 -5.99
C GLY A 68 9.02 13.58 -4.48
N ALA A 69 9.97 14.40 -4.01
CA ALA A 69 10.21 14.61 -2.59
C ALA A 69 9.23 15.59 -1.94
N ILE A 70 8.73 16.59 -2.68
CA ILE A 70 7.93 17.69 -2.11
C ILE A 70 6.49 17.66 -2.63
N ILE A 71 6.32 17.64 -3.94
CA ILE A 71 4.99 17.79 -4.54
C ILE A 71 4.15 16.54 -4.32
N PHE A 72 4.75 15.35 -4.45
CA PHE A 72 4.01 14.11 -4.31
C PHE A 72 3.40 13.90 -2.90
N PRO A 73 4.14 14.11 -1.78
CA PRO A 73 3.54 14.09 -0.44
C PRO A 73 2.44 15.12 -0.25
N VAL A 74 2.63 16.34 -0.75
CA VAL A 74 1.63 17.42 -0.62
C VAL A 74 0.33 17.04 -1.34
N ILE A 75 0.42 16.48 -2.55
CA ILE A 75 -0.75 16.00 -3.30
C ILE A 75 -1.44 14.86 -2.55
N ILE A 76 -0.69 13.92 -1.96
CA ILE A 76 -1.28 12.82 -1.18
C ILE A 76 -2.05 13.35 0.02
N ILE A 77 -1.46 14.26 0.80
CA ILE A 77 -2.10 14.84 2.00
C ILE A 77 -3.33 15.64 1.60
N ALA A 78 -3.22 16.50 0.60
CA ALA A 78 -4.34 17.30 0.10
C ALA A 78 -5.44 16.39 -0.48
N GLY A 79 -5.05 15.34 -1.20
CA GLY A 79 -5.92 14.32 -1.74
C GLY A 79 -6.72 13.63 -0.64
N PHE A 80 -6.06 13.01 0.34
CA PHE A 80 -6.75 12.32 1.44
C PHE A 80 -7.62 13.25 2.29
N SER A 81 -7.15 14.47 2.54
CA SER A 81 -7.88 15.45 3.35
C SER A 81 -9.09 16.03 2.61
N GLY A 82 -8.96 16.27 1.31
CA GLY A 82 -10.02 16.81 0.45
C GLY A 82 -10.97 15.75 -0.10
N PHE A 83 -10.58 14.48 -0.09
CA PHE A 83 -11.36 13.40 -0.71
C PHE A 83 -12.78 13.26 -0.15
N PRO A 84 -13.02 13.31 1.18
CA PRO A 84 -14.38 13.26 1.72
C PRO A 84 -15.27 14.38 1.19
N TRP A 85 -14.73 15.60 1.10
CA TRP A 85 -15.44 16.75 0.54
C TRP A 85 -15.74 16.57 -0.96
N LEU A 86 -14.77 16.05 -1.71
CA LEU A 86 -14.92 15.78 -3.13
C LEU A 86 -15.99 14.72 -3.40
N VAL A 87 -16.02 13.65 -2.61
CA VAL A 87 -17.05 12.59 -2.70
C VAL A 87 -18.43 13.13 -2.30
N SER A 88 -18.50 13.99 -1.28
CA SER A 88 -19.75 14.65 -0.90
C SER A 88 -20.31 15.52 -2.02
N ARG A 89 -19.44 16.19 -2.80
CA ARG A 89 -19.85 17.08 -3.89
C ARG A 89 -20.17 16.37 -5.21
N PHE A 90 -19.37 15.37 -5.59
CA PHE A 90 -19.47 14.69 -6.89
C PHE A 90 -20.15 13.30 -6.80
N GLY A 91 -20.47 12.85 -5.59
CA GLY A 91 -21.20 11.62 -5.33
C GLY A 91 -20.32 10.38 -5.17
N VAL A 92 -20.92 9.35 -4.58
CA VAL A 92 -20.25 8.11 -4.16
C VAL A 92 -19.71 7.29 -5.34
N LYS A 93 -20.34 7.37 -6.52
CA LYS A 93 -19.87 6.69 -7.74
C LYS A 93 -18.53 7.25 -8.21
N PHE A 94 -18.35 8.56 -8.14
CA PHE A 94 -17.09 9.23 -8.47
C PHE A 94 -15.99 8.79 -7.50
N GLY A 95 -16.27 8.81 -6.19
CA GLY A 95 -15.33 8.33 -5.17
C GLY A 95 -14.86 6.89 -5.41
N HIS A 96 -15.81 5.98 -5.70
CA HIS A 96 -15.46 4.59 -6.05
C HIS A 96 -14.59 4.50 -7.31
N SER A 97 -14.87 5.30 -8.34
CA SER A 97 -14.07 5.31 -9.56
C SER A 97 -12.64 5.76 -9.28
N VAL A 98 -12.47 6.86 -8.54
CA VAL A 98 -11.14 7.37 -8.16
C VAL A 98 -10.38 6.33 -7.34
N PHE A 99 -11.03 5.73 -6.34
CA PHE A 99 -10.41 4.69 -5.52
C PHE A 99 -9.97 3.47 -6.36
N LYS A 100 -10.83 2.97 -7.24
CA LYS A 100 -10.50 1.84 -8.13
C LYS A 100 -9.32 2.16 -9.03
N THR A 101 -9.29 3.35 -9.62
CA THR A 101 -8.18 3.79 -10.47
C THR A 101 -6.87 3.88 -9.69
N LEU A 102 -6.88 4.51 -8.51
CA LEU A 102 -5.69 4.61 -7.67
C LEU A 102 -5.19 3.23 -7.23
N PHE A 103 -6.09 2.39 -6.71
CA PHE A 103 -5.76 1.03 -6.28
C PHE A 103 -5.19 0.19 -7.44
N GLY A 104 -5.84 0.24 -8.61
CA GLY A 104 -5.35 -0.44 -9.80
C GLY A 104 -3.98 0.06 -10.24
N SER A 105 -3.73 1.38 -10.20
CA SER A 105 -2.41 1.94 -10.53
C SER A 105 -1.32 1.47 -9.56
N ILE A 106 -1.61 1.39 -8.26
CA ILE A 106 -0.66 0.88 -7.25
C ILE A 106 -0.34 -0.59 -7.53
N LEU A 107 -1.33 -1.42 -7.87
CA LEU A 107 -1.10 -2.82 -8.22
C LEU A 107 -0.23 -2.96 -9.47
N VAL A 108 -0.50 -2.16 -10.51
CA VAL A 108 0.32 -2.16 -11.75
C VAL A 108 1.76 -1.76 -11.44
N LEU A 109 1.96 -0.69 -10.66
CA LEU A 109 3.29 -0.25 -10.24
C LEU A 109 4.00 -1.30 -9.36
N LEU A 110 3.26 -2.00 -8.50
CA LEU A 110 3.82 -3.08 -7.68
C LEU A 110 4.29 -4.25 -8.54
N VAL A 111 3.49 -4.67 -9.53
CA VAL A 111 3.88 -5.71 -10.49
C VAL A 111 5.10 -5.26 -11.30
N ALA A 112 5.12 -4.01 -11.77
CA ALA A 112 6.28 -3.46 -12.47
C ALA A 112 7.54 -3.46 -11.60
N PHE A 113 7.41 -3.21 -10.29
CA PHE A 113 8.51 -3.28 -9.33
C PHE A 113 9.05 -4.70 -9.18
N PHE A 114 8.17 -5.68 -8.98
CA PHE A 114 8.58 -7.08 -8.92
C PHE A 114 9.23 -7.57 -10.22
N LEU A 115 8.70 -7.19 -11.39
CA LEU A 115 9.29 -7.54 -12.68
C LEU A 115 10.68 -6.92 -12.84
N LYS A 116 10.84 -5.65 -12.46
CA LYS A 116 12.13 -4.97 -12.54
C LYS A 116 13.15 -5.62 -11.62
N GLU A 117 12.78 -5.93 -10.37
CA GLU A 117 13.66 -6.55 -9.39
C GLU A 117 14.04 -8.00 -9.77
N PHE A 118 13.17 -8.72 -10.48
CA PHE A 118 13.47 -10.09 -10.93
C PHE A 118 14.33 -10.16 -12.20
N LEU A 119 14.28 -9.12 -13.04
CA LEU A 119 15.01 -9.05 -14.31
C LEU A 119 16.43 -8.46 -14.19
N TRP A 120 16.81 -7.97 -13.01
CA TRP A 120 18.09 -7.33 -12.73
C TRP A 120 18.89 -8.12 -11.70
#